data_AF-A0A965LE90-F1
#
_entry.id   AF-A0A965LE90-F1
#
_cell.length_a   1.000
_cell.length_b   1.000
_cell.length_c   1.000
_cell.angle_alpha   90.00
_cell.angle_beta   90.00
_cell.angle_gamma   90.00
#
_symmetry.space_group_name_H-M   'P 1'
#
loop_
_entity.id
_entity.type
_entity.pdbx_description
1 polymer ?
#
loop_
_entity_poly.entity_id
_entity_poly.type
_entity_poly.pdbx_seq_one_letter_code
_entity_poly.pdbx_strand_id
1 'polypeptide(L)'
;MSCYAVDLRSGIFKLAYIRWRRKNADVFLVQTRLVKSALERDLGADVLISELPFYSARCAHLAPSEEAECKWLRYAYVSNGYPHKNHTRLLAAWEMLAKAKIYPELHLTLYGEWGGLYEQIKKAQAAGARITNHGFTDSRGLYETCGYQIYPSQIESFGLGLVEAAEAGCAVIASD
;
A
#
# COMPACT_ATOMS: atom_id res chain seq x y z
N MET A 1 -12.43 -14.32 -14.82
CA MET A 1 -11.75 -13.12 -15.37
C MET A 1 -12.78 -12.02 -15.55
N SER A 2 -12.91 -11.13 -14.58
CA SER A 2 -13.58 -9.84 -14.76
C SER A 2 -12.61 -8.82 -14.21
N CYS A 3 -11.77 -8.27 -15.09
CA CYS A 3 -11.04 -7.07 -14.77
C CYS A 3 -12.10 -6.04 -14.39
N TYR A 4 -11.96 -5.41 -13.22
CA TYR A 4 -12.64 -4.15 -12.96
C TYR A 4 -12.18 -3.18 -14.05
N ALA A 5 -12.97 -3.08 -15.12
CA ALA A 5 -12.89 -1.93 -15.99
C ALA A 5 -13.18 -0.75 -15.06
N VAL A 6 -12.16 0.07 -14.79
CA VAL A 6 -12.39 1.42 -14.31
C VAL A 6 -13.39 1.99 -15.31
N ASP A 7 -14.63 2.19 -14.87
CA ASP A 7 -15.69 2.64 -15.75
C ASP A 7 -15.31 4.06 -16.21
N LEU A 8 -14.63 4.14 -17.35
CA LEU A 8 -14.14 5.35 -17.98
C LEU A 8 -15.30 6.34 -18.15
N ARG A 9 -16.53 5.84 -18.35
CA ARG A 9 -17.72 6.69 -18.44
C ARG A 9 -17.99 7.36 -17.11
N SER A 10 -17.91 6.64 -16.00
CA SER A 10 -18.07 7.22 -14.66
C SER A 10 -17.01 8.30 -14.35
N GLY A 11 -15.77 8.10 -14.82
CA GLY A 11 -14.69 9.08 -14.65
C GLY A 11 -14.95 10.39 -15.41
N ILE A 12 -15.42 10.28 -16.66
CA ILE A 12 -15.77 11.43 -17.50
C ILE A 12 -16.92 12.24 -16.87
N PHE A 13 -17.98 11.58 -16.38
CA PHE A 13 -19.09 12.29 -15.74
C PHE A 13 -18.67 13.01 -14.45
N LYS A 14 -17.84 12.36 -13.62
CA LYS A 14 -17.28 12.99 -12.41
C LYS A 14 -16.45 14.23 -12.77
N LEU A 15 -15.60 14.14 -13.78
CA LEU A 15 -14.78 15.26 -14.21
C LEU A 15 -15.60 16.39 -14.83
N ALA A 16 -16.63 16.07 -15.62
CA ALA A 16 -17.57 17.06 -16.16
C ALA A 16 -18.29 17.82 -15.05
N TYR A 17 -18.72 17.13 -13.99
CA TYR A 17 -19.32 17.75 -12.81
C TYR A 17 -18.33 18.68 -12.09
N ILE A 18 -17.10 18.23 -11.87
CA ILE A 18 -16.05 19.05 -11.23
C ILE A 18 -15.78 20.31 -12.08
N ARG A 19 -15.64 20.16 -13.40
CA ARG A 19 -15.47 21.29 -14.33
C ARG A 19 -16.62 22.30 -14.24
N TRP A 20 -17.86 21.81 -14.21
CA TRP A 20 -19.04 22.67 -14.09
C TRP A 20 -19.06 23.45 -12.78
N ARG A 21 -18.70 22.80 -11.66
CA ARG A 21 -18.74 23.41 -10.33
C ARG A 21 -17.48 24.16 -9.93
N ARG A 22 -16.39 24.10 -10.71
CA ARG A 22 -15.08 24.68 -10.36
C ARG A 22 -15.12 26.16 -9.96
N LYS A 23 -16.04 26.94 -10.55
CA LYS A 23 -16.20 28.38 -10.24
C LYS A 23 -16.74 28.64 -8.83
N ASN A 24 -17.20 27.62 -8.11
CA ASN A 24 -17.69 27.72 -6.73
C ASN A 24 -16.63 27.32 -5.71
N ALA A 25 -15.38 27.13 -6.13
CA ALA A 25 -14.27 26.74 -5.26
C ALA A 25 -13.13 27.74 -5.42
N ASP A 26 -12.63 28.27 -4.30
CA ASP A 26 -11.47 29.16 -4.28
C ASP A 26 -10.16 28.38 -4.43
N VAL A 27 -10.13 27.15 -3.92
CA VAL A 27 -8.97 26.26 -3.98
C VAL A 27 -9.40 24.79 -4.06
N PHE A 28 -8.70 24.01 -4.87
CA PHE A 28 -8.77 22.55 -4.84
C PHE A 28 -7.58 22.00 -4.05
N LEU A 29 -7.87 21.30 -2.96
CA LEU A 29 -6.85 20.62 -2.16
C LEU A 29 -6.71 19.19 -2.65
N VAL A 30 -5.49 18.80 -2.99
CA VAL A 30 -5.17 17.45 -3.47
C VAL A 30 -4.02 16.87 -2.66
N GLN A 31 -3.94 15.55 -2.62
CA GLN A 31 -3.09 14.90 -1.65
C GLN A 31 -1.66 14.67 -2.18
N THR A 32 -1.50 14.49 -3.50
CA THR A 32 -0.19 14.33 -4.16
C THR A 32 0.01 15.33 -5.29
N ARG A 33 1.28 15.56 -5.62
CA ARG A 33 1.71 16.22 -6.85
C ARG A 33 1.16 15.56 -8.13
N LEU A 34 1.03 14.23 -8.18
CA LEU A 34 0.51 13.55 -9.36
C LEU A 34 -0.96 13.91 -9.63
N VAL A 35 -1.80 13.88 -8.58
CA VAL A 35 -3.20 14.29 -8.67
C VAL A 35 -3.29 15.78 -9.00
N LYS A 36 -2.43 16.62 -8.40
CA LYS A 36 -2.31 18.02 -8.77
C LYS A 36 -2.07 18.20 -10.26
N SER A 37 -1.03 17.58 -10.80
CA SER A 37 -0.69 17.70 -12.22
C SER A 37 -1.75 17.12 -13.16
N ALA A 38 -2.47 16.07 -12.74
CA ALA A 38 -3.61 15.57 -13.50
C ALA A 38 -4.77 16.58 -13.54
N LEU A 39 -5.10 17.14 -12.38
CA LEU A 39 -6.22 18.07 -12.24
C LEU A 39 -5.91 19.44 -12.89
N GLU A 40 -4.66 19.89 -12.86
CA GLU A 40 -4.20 21.09 -13.59
C GLU A 40 -4.41 20.94 -15.10
N ARG A 41 -4.08 19.77 -15.67
CA ARG A 41 -4.35 19.48 -17.10
C ARG A 41 -5.84 19.50 -17.41
N ASP A 42 -6.67 19.02 -16.49
CA ASP A 42 -8.11 18.86 -16.73
C ASP A 42 -8.94 20.12 -16.47
N LEU A 43 -8.54 20.94 -15.49
CA LEU A 43 -9.29 22.12 -15.07
C LEU A 43 -8.73 23.43 -15.63
N GLY A 44 -7.49 23.46 -16.12
CA GLY A 44 -6.88 24.68 -16.67
C GLY A 44 -6.14 25.52 -15.63
N ALA A 45 -5.27 26.42 -16.11
CA ALA A 45 -4.33 27.19 -15.29
C ALA A 45 -4.98 28.28 -14.42
N ASP A 46 -6.26 28.60 -14.65
CA ASP A 46 -7.03 29.59 -13.88
C ASP A 46 -7.52 29.05 -12.52
N VAL A 47 -7.41 27.75 -12.28
CA VAL A 47 -7.85 27.10 -11.04
C VAL A 47 -6.69 26.96 -10.08
N LEU A 48 -6.85 27.47 -8.85
CA LEU A 48 -5.87 27.29 -7.79
C LEU A 48 -5.94 25.85 -7.24
N ILE A 49 -4.85 25.09 -7.41
CA ILE A 49 -4.73 23.72 -6.91
C ILE A 49 -3.51 23.63 -5.98
N SER A 50 -3.76 23.29 -4.72
CA SER A 50 -2.72 23.17 -3.70
C SER A 50 -2.57 21.73 -3.23
N GLU A 51 -1.32 21.33 -3.01
CA GLU A 51 -1.02 20.06 -2.36
C GLU A 51 -1.23 20.22 -0.85
N LEU A 52 -2.04 19.35 -0.25
CA LEU A 52 -2.22 19.24 1.19
C LEU A 52 -2.28 17.74 1.54
N PRO A 53 -1.12 17.14 1.84
CA PRO A 53 -1.08 15.75 2.27
C PRO A 53 -1.78 15.61 3.63
N PHE A 54 -2.59 14.57 3.77
CA PHE A 54 -3.34 14.30 5.01
C PHE A 54 -2.63 13.29 5.93
N TYR A 55 -1.35 13.00 5.65
CA TYR A 55 -0.50 12.18 6.50
C TYR A 55 0.48 13.06 7.28
N SER A 56 0.85 12.62 8.48
CA SER A 56 1.88 13.32 9.25
C SER A 56 3.25 13.00 8.65
N ALA A 57 3.89 13.98 8.02
CA ALA A 57 5.32 13.94 7.65
C ALA A 57 6.25 13.97 8.89
N ARG A 58 5.82 13.34 9.99
CA ARG A 58 6.62 13.23 11.20
C ARG A 58 7.62 12.11 10.96
N CYS A 59 8.79 12.53 10.48
CA CYS A 59 10.04 11.80 10.61
C CYS A 59 10.15 11.25 12.03
N ALA A 60 9.85 9.97 12.21
CA ALA A 60 10.59 9.20 13.19
C ALA A 60 11.93 8.97 12.52
N HIS A 61 12.93 9.80 12.85
CA HIS A 61 14.31 9.38 12.70
C HIS A 61 14.44 8.07 13.47
N LEU A 62 14.30 6.94 12.77
CA LEU A 62 14.59 5.64 13.33
C LEU A 62 16.09 5.64 13.55
N ALA A 63 16.49 5.82 14.81
CA ALA A 63 17.86 5.61 15.21
C ALA A 63 18.24 4.19 14.76
N PRO A 64 19.41 3.99 14.12
CA PRO A 64 19.82 2.66 13.71
C PRO A 64 19.92 1.79 14.96
N SER A 65 19.00 0.84 15.11
CA SER A 65 19.11 -0.20 16.14
C SER A 65 20.14 -1.23 15.69
N GLU A 66 20.80 -1.88 16.66
CA GLU A 66 21.84 -2.90 16.44
C GLU A 66 21.31 -4.15 15.67
N GLU A 67 20.00 -4.27 15.48
CA GLU A 67 19.31 -5.34 14.74
C GLU A 67 19.33 -5.13 13.21
N ALA A 68 20.11 -4.16 12.72
CA ALA A 68 20.13 -3.68 11.34
C ALA A 68 20.45 -4.74 10.26
N GLU A 69 21.09 -5.85 10.59
CA GLU A 69 21.36 -6.91 9.61
C GLU A 69 20.16 -7.83 9.37
N CYS A 70 19.45 -8.24 10.42
CA CYS A 70 18.32 -9.17 10.31
C CYS A 70 17.08 -8.55 9.67
N LYS A 71 16.92 -7.21 9.72
CA LYS A 71 15.75 -6.53 9.14
C LYS A 71 15.61 -6.77 7.64
N TRP A 72 16.70 -7.00 6.91
CA TRP A 72 16.68 -7.24 5.46
C TRP A 72 16.21 -8.65 5.07
N LEU A 73 15.93 -9.53 6.03
CA LEU A 73 15.23 -10.80 5.78
C LEU A 73 13.74 -10.73 6.14
N ARG A 74 13.28 -9.56 6.61
CA ARG A 74 11.92 -9.32 7.08
C ARG A 74 11.17 -8.40 6.13
N TYR A 75 10.00 -8.87 5.74
CA TYR A 75 9.07 -8.20 4.86
C TYR A 75 7.79 -7.94 5.63
N ALA A 76 7.21 -6.75 5.52
CA ALA A 76 5.83 -6.55 5.96
C ALA A 76 4.92 -6.06 4.85
N TYR A 77 3.65 -6.44 4.95
CA TYR A 77 2.58 -5.91 4.13
C TYR A 77 1.46 -5.40 5.04
N VAL A 78 1.44 -4.09 5.23
CA VAL A 78 0.45 -3.39 6.05
C VAL A 78 -0.78 -3.11 5.18
N SER A 79 -1.77 -4.00 5.25
CA SER A 79 -3.01 -3.88 4.46
C SER A 79 -4.14 -4.76 5.02
N ASN A 80 -5.37 -4.46 4.60
CA ASN A 80 -6.53 -5.34 4.73
C ASN A 80 -6.58 -6.38 3.58
N GLY A 81 -7.50 -7.35 3.69
CA GLY A 81 -7.58 -8.52 2.80
C GLY A 81 -8.41 -8.35 1.52
N TYR A 82 -8.72 -7.13 1.06
CA TYR A 82 -9.53 -6.97 -0.14
C TYR A 82 -8.88 -7.62 -1.38
N PRO A 83 -9.67 -8.11 -2.36
CA PRO A 83 -9.15 -8.82 -3.53
C PRO A 83 -8.08 -8.05 -4.32
N HIS A 84 -8.26 -6.73 -4.50
CA HIS A 84 -7.31 -5.87 -5.21
C HIS A 84 -5.97 -5.69 -4.50
N LYS A 85 -5.89 -5.97 -3.19
CA LYS A 85 -4.64 -6.01 -2.41
C LYS A 85 -3.83 -7.28 -2.67
N ASN A 86 -4.41 -8.25 -3.39
CA ASN A 86 -3.66 -9.34 -4.03
C ASN A 86 -2.83 -10.22 -3.07
N HIS A 87 -3.30 -10.40 -1.84
CA HIS A 87 -2.66 -11.25 -0.82
C HIS A 87 -2.40 -12.67 -1.31
N THR A 88 -3.31 -13.23 -2.12
CA THR A 88 -3.15 -14.58 -2.68
C THR A 88 -1.88 -14.73 -3.50
N ARG A 89 -1.48 -13.72 -4.29
CA ARG A 89 -0.22 -13.77 -5.04
C ARG A 89 1.00 -13.75 -4.11
N LEU A 90 0.94 -12.93 -3.07
CA LEU A 90 2.01 -12.83 -2.08
C LEU A 90 2.21 -14.15 -1.31
N LEU A 91 1.11 -14.74 -0.83
CA LEU A 91 1.14 -16.01 -0.10
C LEU A 91 1.63 -17.16 -0.99
N ALA A 92 1.22 -17.19 -2.26
CA ALA A 92 1.74 -18.17 -3.22
C ALA A 92 3.25 -18.02 -3.45
N ALA A 93 3.77 -16.79 -3.53
CA ALA A 93 5.20 -16.54 -3.65
C ALA A 93 5.96 -17.06 -2.41
N TRP A 94 5.43 -16.85 -1.21
CA TRP A 94 6.04 -17.38 0.02
C TRP A 94 6.02 -18.91 0.10
N GLU A 95 4.95 -19.56 -0.39
CA GLU A 95 4.92 -21.02 -0.53
C GLU A 95 6.01 -21.53 -1.51
N MET A 96 6.24 -20.82 -2.62
CA MET A 96 7.28 -21.15 -3.59
C MET A 96 8.69 -21.00 -3.00
N LEU A 97 8.94 -19.92 -2.24
CA LEU A 97 10.22 -19.71 -1.57
C LEU A 97 10.53 -20.81 -0.56
N ALA A 98 9.54 -21.22 0.24
CA ALA A 98 9.69 -22.32 1.19
C ALA A 98 10.07 -23.64 0.50
N LYS A 99 9.44 -23.95 -0.65
CA LYS A 99 9.80 -25.13 -1.48
C LYS A 99 11.22 -25.05 -2.04
N ALA A 100 11.68 -23.85 -2.36
CA ALA A 100 13.05 -23.59 -2.79
C ALA A 100 14.07 -23.53 -1.63
N LYS A 101 13.65 -23.81 -0.39
CA LYS A 101 14.46 -23.73 0.84
C LYS A 101 14.98 -22.31 1.15
N ILE A 102 14.20 -21.29 0.80
CA ILE A 102 14.46 -19.88 1.11
C ILE A 102 13.36 -19.41 2.07
N TYR A 103 13.75 -18.81 3.21
CA TYR A 103 12.83 -18.57 4.33
C TYR A 103 12.82 -17.12 4.83
N PRO A 104 12.45 -16.13 3.99
CA PRO A 104 12.23 -14.77 4.49
C PRO A 104 10.98 -14.71 5.38
N GLU A 105 11.01 -13.82 6.36
CA GLU A 105 9.88 -13.59 7.27
C GLU A 105 8.88 -12.63 6.62
N LEU A 106 7.60 -12.99 6.63
CA LEU A 106 6.50 -12.15 6.16
C LEU A 106 5.57 -11.78 7.31
N HIS A 107 5.43 -10.49 7.55
CA HIS A 107 4.57 -9.90 8.56
C HIS A 107 3.34 -9.29 7.89
N LEU A 108 2.15 -9.74 8.26
CA LEU A 108 0.87 -9.26 7.74
C LEU A 108 0.07 -8.57 8.83
N THR A 109 -0.80 -7.63 8.47
CA THR A 109 -1.74 -6.97 9.39
C THR A 109 -3.20 -7.25 8.98
N LEU A 110 -3.49 -8.47 8.55
CA LEU A 110 -4.83 -8.85 8.09
C LEU A 110 -5.78 -8.94 9.28
N TYR A 111 -6.84 -8.14 9.26
CA TYR A 111 -7.92 -8.14 10.25
C TYR A 111 -9.29 -8.22 9.57
N GLY A 112 -10.28 -8.74 10.27
CA GLY A 112 -11.63 -8.98 9.75
C GLY A 112 -11.82 -10.39 9.18
N GLU A 113 -12.92 -10.61 8.46
CA GLU A 113 -13.33 -11.93 7.98
C GLU A 113 -12.79 -12.23 6.58
N TRP A 114 -11.58 -12.81 6.53
CA TRP A 114 -10.92 -13.22 5.29
C TRP A 114 -10.62 -14.72 5.29
N GLY A 115 -11.65 -15.55 5.54
CA GLY A 115 -11.50 -17.01 5.74
C GLY A 115 -10.56 -17.69 4.75
N GLY A 116 -10.75 -17.43 3.45
CA GLY A 116 -9.89 -17.99 2.40
C GLY A 116 -8.43 -17.52 2.46
N LEU A 117 -8.14 -16.31 2.93
CA LEU A 117 -6.75 -15.85 3.14
C LEU A 117 -6.13 -16.49 4.38
N TYR A 118 -6.88 -16.63 5.47
CA TYR A 118 -6.38 -17.30 6.68
C TYR A 118 -6.07 -18.79 6.42
N GLU A 119 -6.88 -19.46 5.61
CA GLU A 119 -6.59 -20.83 5.15
C GLU A 119 -5.32 -20.89 4.29
N GLN A 120 -5.15 -19.94 3.36
CA GLN A 120 -3.93 -19.84 2.54
C GLN A 120 -2.68 -19.60 3.41
N ILE A 121 -2.77 -18.76 4.45
CA ILE A 121 -1.68 -18.54 5.41
C ILE A 121 -1.32 -19.86 6.09
N LYS A 122 -2.31 -20.57 6.66
CA LYS A 122 -2.08 -21.86 7.33
C LYS A 122 -1.44 -22.88 6.39
N LYS A 123 -1.91 -22.96 5.14
CA LYS A 123 -1.34 -23.84 4.11
C LYS A 123 0.12 -23.49 3.81
N ALA A 124 0.43 -22.21 3.62
CA ALA A 124 1.79 -21.76 3.36
C ALA A 124 2.71 -22.03 4.55
N GLN A 125 2.25 -21.80 5.78
CA GLN A 125 2.97 -22.13 7.00
C GLN A 125 3.25 -23.64 7.11
N ALA A 126 2.27 -24.49 6.78
CA ALA A 126 2.45 -25.95 6.74
C ALA A 126 3.48 -26.40 5.69
N ALA A 127 3.68 -25.61 4.63
CA ALA A 127 4.74 -25.82 3.63
C ALA A 127 6.12 -25.27 4.08
N GLY A 128 6.22 -24.69 5.28
CA GLY A 128 7.45 -24.14 5.85
C GLY A 128 7.66 -22.65 5.64
N ALA A 129 6.69 -21.91 5.09
CA ALA A 129 6.80 -20.47 4.93
C ALA A 129 6.72 -19.75 6.30
N ARG A 130 7.63 -18.80 6.53
CA ARG A 130 7.66 -17.99 7.76
C ARG A 130 6.72 -16.80 7.61
N ILE A 131 5.46 -16.97 8.03
CA ILE A 131 4.41 -15.95 7.92
C ILE A 131 3.82 -15.71 9.31
N THR A 132 3.74 -14.45 9.73
CA THR A 132 3.08 -14.03 10.97
C THR A 132 2.03 -12.97 10.64
N ASN A 133 0.77 -13.22 11.04
CA ASN A 133 -0.29 -12.22 10.95
C ASN A 133 -0.50 -11.57 12.32
N HIS A 134 -0.27 -10.26 12.40
CA HIS A 134 -0.40 -9.44 13.61
C HIS A 134 -1.82 -8.93 13.86
N GLY A 135 -2.75 -9.15 12.92
CA GLY A 135 -4.11 -8.64 13.04
C GLY A 135 -4.16 -7.12 12.94
N PHE A 136 -5.10 -6.51 13.67
CA PHE A 136 -5.20 -5.06 13.77
C PHE A 136 -4.17 -4.54 14.78
N THR A 137 -3.10 -3.90 14.28
CA THR A 137 -1.98 -3.41 15.08
C THR A 137 -1.45 -2.09 14.54
N ASP A 138 -0.65 -1.39 15.36
CA ASP A 138 0.12 -0.23 14.91
C ASP A 138 1.24 -0.67 13.95
N SER A 139 1.29 -0.06 12.77
CA SER A 139 2.25 -0.40 11.72
C SER A 139 3.67 0.09 12.00
N ARG A 140 3.86 1.04 12.93
CA ARG A 140 5.18 1.63 13.23
C ARG A 140 6.23 0.59 13.62
N GLY A 141 5.89 -0.34 14.52
CA GLY A 141 6.81 -1.40 14.92
C GLY A 141 7.20 -2.34 13.77
N LEU A 142 6.33 -2.50 12.76
CA LEU A 142 6.67 -3.26 11.57
C LEU A 142 7.64 -2.49 10.67
N TYR A 143 7.44 -1.18 10.50
CA TYR A 143 8.38 -0.35 9.74
C TYR A 143 9.78 -0.30 10.39
N GLU A 144 9.84 -0.35 11.72
CA GLU A 144 11.10 -0.39 12.47
C GLU A 144 11.85 -1.72 12.33
N THR A 145 11.12 -2.83 12.29
CA THR A 145 11.70 -4.18 12.37
C THR A 145 11.82 -4.88 11.02
N CYS A 146 11.09 -4.43 10.00
CA CYS A 146 11.08 -4.98 8.64
C CYS A 146 11.81 -4.02 7.69
N GLY A 147 12.89 -4.50 7.07
CA GLY A 147 13.66 -3.72 6.11
C GLY A 147 12.93 -3.55 4.78
N TYR A 148 12.02 -4.48 4.43
CA TYR A 148 11.25 -4.44 3.19
C TYR A 148 9.76 -4.28 3.44
N GLN A 149 9.12 -3.39 2.69
CA GLN A 149 7.66 -3.27 2.68
C GLN A 149 7.11 -3.61 1.30
N ILE A 150 6.31 -4.68 1.22
CA ILE A 150 5.89 -5.29 -0.05
C ILE A 150 4.39 -5.11 -0.29
N TYR A 151 4.04 -4.41 -1.37
CA TYR A 151 2.68 -4.01 -1.74
C TYR A 151 2.32 -4.55 -3.13
N PRO A 152 1.84 -5.79 -3.25
CA PRO A 152 1.42 -6.40 -4.52
C PRO A 152 0.05 -5.89 -5.04
N SER A 153 -0.44 -4.76 -4.50
CA SER A 153 -1.74 -4.18 -4.78
C SER A 153 -1.91 -3.86 -6.27
N GLN A 154 -2.94 -4.39 -6.91
CA GLN A 154 -3.24 -4.11 -8.32
C GLN A 154 -3.71 -2.68 -8.56
N ILE A 155 -4.30 -2.07 -7.53
CA ILE A 155 -4.78 -0.69 -7.55
C ILE A 155 -4.45 -0.11 -6.18
N GLU A 156 -3.68 0.96 -6.17
CA GLU A 156 -3.41 1.75 -4.98
C GLU A 156 -4.02 3.13 -5.14
N SER A 157 -4.65 3.66 -4.09
CA SER A 157 -5.28 4.97 -4.14
C SER A 157 -4.23 6.07 -3.95
N PHE A 158 -3.91 6.34 -2.69
CA PHE A 158 -2.86 7.28 -2.30
C PHE A 158 -1.55 6.56 -1.98
N GLY A 159 -1.64 5.33 -1.46
CA GLY A 159 -0.47 4.58 -1.02
C GLY A 159 0.12 5.11 0.29
N LEU A 160 -0.70 5.48 1.26
CA LEU A 160 -0.22 5.96 2.58
C LEU A 160 0.81 5.01 3.18
N GLY A 161 0.57 3.70 3.13
CA GLY A 161 1.53 2.71 3.61
C GLY A 161 2.87 2.73 2.87
N LEU A 162 2.88 3.06 1.56
CA LEU A 162 4.12 3.22 0.78
C LEU A 162 4.90 4.45 1.26
N VAL A 163 4.20 5.56 1.50
CA VAL A 163 4.80 6.80 1.98
C VAL A 163 5.37 6.61 3.38
N GLU A 164 4.59 6.06 4.31
CA GLU A 164 5.01 5.77 5.68
C GLU A 164 6.24 4.84 5.70
N ALA A 165 6.23 3.78 4.89
CA ALA A 165 7.36 2.85 4.76
C ALA A 165 8.62 3.55 4.24
N ALA A 166 8.49 4.38 3.21
CA ALA A 166 9.61 5.14 2.65
C ALA A 166 10.16 6.17 3.65
N GLU A 167 9.28 6.87 4.38
CA GLU A 167 9.68 7.82 5.43
C GLU A 167 10.36 7.12 6.62
N ALA A 168 9.99 5.87 6.91
CA ALA A 168 10.67 5.02 7.89
C ALA A 168 12.00 4.43 7.40
N GLY A 169 12.41 4.71 6.16
CA GLY A 169 13.66 4.20 5.58
C GLY A 169 13.60 2.71 5.19
N CYS A 170 12.41 2.14 5.02
CA CYS A 170 12.25 0.80 4.46
C CYS A 170 12.48 0.81 2.94
N ALA A 171 12.98 -0.31 2.41
CA ALA A 171 12.94 -0.56 0.97
C ALA A 171 11.52 -0.98 0.54
N VAL A 172 10.89 -0.17 -0.31
CA VAL A 172 9.52 -0.41 -0.76
C VAL A 172 9.51 -1.20 -2.07
N ILE A 173 8.74 -2.29 -2.11
CA ILE A 173 8.50 -3.11 -3.29
C ILE A 173 7.01 -3.02 -3.62
N ALA A 174 6.66 -2.33 -4.70
CA ALA A 174 5.28 -2.20 -5.14
C ALA A 174 5.09 -2.83 -6.53
N SER A 175 3.87 -3.27 -6.84
CA SER A 175 3.50 -3.54 -8.24
C SER A 175 3.40 -2.23 -9.03
N ASP A 176 3.71 -2.35 -10.32
CA ASP A 176 3.51 -1.29 -11.33
C ASP A 176 2.03 -1.04 -11.61
#